data_AF-A0A9Q0ZUN2-F1
#
_entry.id   AF-A0A9Q0ZUN2-F1
#
_cell.length_a   1.000
_cell.length_b   1.000
_cell.length_c   1.000
_cell.angle_alpha   90.00
_cell.angle_beta   90.00
_cell.angle_gamma   90.00
#
_symmetry.space_group_name_H-M   'P 1'
#
loop_
_entity.id
_entity.type
_entity.pdbx_description
1 polymer ?
#
loop_
_entity_poly.entity_id
_entity_poly.type
_entity_poly.pdbx_seq_one_letter_code
_entity_poly.pdbx_strand_id
1 'polypeptide(L)'
;MRRTGEETLSCGTLTTRSAVQVKNVVYKNIKGTVASEVAIKFDCSKTYPCEGILMKDVNLEREGAGTAIALCNNVKLAEMGAVSPNCP
;
A
#
# COMPACT_ATOMS: atom_id res chain seq x y z
N MET A 1 -34.02 5.35 -23.09
CA MET A 1 -34.52 5.97 -21.85
C MET A 1 -33.36 6.68 -21.19
N ARG A 2 -33.33 8.01 -21.25
CA ARG A 2 -32.37 8.83 -20.49
C ARG A 2 -32.87 8.87 -19.04
N ARG A 3 -32.03 8.50 -18.07
CA ARG A 3 -32.26 8.90 -16.68
C ARG A 3 -31.32 10.06 -16.38
N THR A 4 -31.98 11.14 -16.00
CA THR A 4 -31.49 12.46 -15.61
C THR A 4 -30.70 12.40 -14.31
N GLY A 5 -29.95 13.49 -14.05
CA GLY A 5 -28.96 13.62 -12.99
C GLY A 5 -29.41 13.20 -11.60
N GLU A 6 -28.43 12.73 -10.84
CA GLU A 6 -28.49 12.60 -9.39
C GLU A 6 -27.48 13.59 -8.80
N GLU A 7 -28.00 14.77 -8.47
CA GLU A 7 -27.39 15.69 -7.52
C GLU A 7 -27.55 15.08 -6.13
N THR A 8 -26.45 14.66 -5.50
CA THR A 8 -26.40 14.39 -4.05
C THR A 8 -25.41 15.34 -3.39
N LEU A 9 -25.90 16.09 -2.42
CA LEU A 9 -25.15 17.05 -1.60
C LEU A 9 -24.36 16.36 -0.47
N SER A 10 -23.24 17.02 -0.06
CA SER A 10 -22.58 16.98 1.28
C SER A 10 -21.53 15.87 1.51
N CYS A 11 -20.37 16.05 2.16
CA CYS A 11 -19.82 17.07 3.07
C CYS A 11 -18.77 17.93 2.35
N GLY A 12 -18.76 19.25 2.59
CA GLY A 12 -18.01 20.23 1.79
C GLY A 12 -16.56 19.85 1.50
N THR A 13 -16.10 20.06 0.26
CA THR A 13 -14.69 19.86 -0.07
C THR A 13 -14.09 21.17 -0.55
N LEU A 14 -13.60 21.97 0.41
CA LEU A 14 -12.32 22.64 0.15
C LEU A 14 -11.38 21.50 -0.29
N THR A 15 -10.91 21.51 -1.53
CA THR A 15 -9.91 20.55 -2.00
C THR A 15 -8.55 20.87 -1.39
N THR A 16 -8.50 20.92 -0.05
CA THR A 16 -7.25 20.71 0.65
C THR A 16 -6.84 19.29 0.29
N ARG A 17 -5.87 19.15 -0.61
CA ARG A 17 -5.14 17.89 -0.75
C ARG A 17 -4.54 17.63 0.61
N SER A 18 -5.24 16.86 1.44
CA SER A 18 -4.69 16.41 2.71
C SER A 18 -3.54 15.51 2.35
N ALA A 19 -2.33 16.03 2.49
CA ALA A 19 -1.15 15.25 2.25
C ALA A 19 -0.84 14.50 3.54
N VAL A 20 -1.55 13.38 3.72
CA VAL A 20 -1.41 12.53 4.89
C VAL A 20 -0.06 11.83 4.80
N GLN A 21 0.82 12.14 5.75
CA GLN A 21 2.09 11.46 5.87
C GLN A 21 1.94 10.24 6.77
N VAL A 22 2.25 9.05 6.25
CA VAL A 22 2.25 7.80 7.01
C VAL A 22 3.64 7.56 7.59
N LYS A 23 3.73 7.38 8.91
CA LYS A 23 5.01 7.23 9.62
C LYS A 23 4.98 6.13 10.67
N ASN A 24 6.13 5.50 10.91
CA ASN A 24 6.38 4.58 12.03
C ASN A 24 5.39 3.41 12.09
N VAL A 25 5.19 2.75 10.94
CA VAL A 25 4.27 1.60 10.82
C VAL A 25 5.06 0.30 10.88
N VAL A 26 4.54 -0.67 11.63
CA VAL A 26 5.16 -1.99 11.78
C VAL A 26 4.26 -3.04 11.15
N TYR A 27 4.80 -3.77 10.16
CA TYR A 27 4.21 -4.97 9.58
C TYR A 27 4.98 -6.18 10.07
N LYS A 28 4.32 -7.06 10.85
CA LYS A 28 4.98 -8.20 11.47
C LYS A 28 4.14 -9.47 11.41
N ASN A 29 4.79 -10.61 11.17
CA ASN A 29 4.18 -11.95 11.21
C ASN A 29 3.01 -12.13 10.22
N ILE A 30 3.13 -11.59 9.02
CA ILE A 30 2.09 -11.70 7.99
C ILE A 30 2.44 -12.86 7.08
N LYS A 31 1.58 -13.87 7.00
CA LYS A 31 1.80 -15.06 6.16
C LYS A 31 0.55 -15.44 5.40
N GLY A 32 0.71 -15.89 4.16
CA GLY A 32 -0.41 -16.40 3.37
C GLY A 32 -0.16 -16.30 1.87
N THR A 33 -1.24 -16.37 1.12
CA THR A 33 -1.24 -16.31 -0.34
C THR A 33 -1.99 -15.11 -0.86
N VAL A 34 -1.61 -14.64 -2.04
CA VAL A 34 -2.27 -13.55 -2.77
C VAL A 34 -2.77 -14.02 -4.13
N ALA A 35 -4.01 -13.64 -4.46
CA ALA A 35 -4.61 -13.95 -5.75
C ALA A 35 -4.13 -13.03 -6.89
N SER A 36 -3.46 -11.92 -6.57
CA SER A 36 -2.81 -11.00 -7.50
C SER A 36 -1.30 -11.22 -7.60
N GLU A 37 -0.69 -10.72 -8.68
CA GLU A 37 0.77 -10.72 -8.85
C GLU A 37 1.48 -9.85 -7.81
N VAL A 38 0.94 -8.65 -7.56
CA VAL A 38 1.46 -7.73 -6.55
C VAL A 38 0.94 -8.15 -5.18
N ALA A 39 1.85 -8.61 -4.31
CA ALA A 39 1.53 -9.00 -2.94
C ALA A 39 1.71 -7.86 -1.94
N ILE A 40 2.67 -6.97 -2.20
CA ILE A 40 2.99 -5.82 -1.35
C ILE A 40 2.97 -4.58 -2.23
N LYS A 41 2.19 -3.57 -1.85
CA LYS A 41 2.13 -2.29 -2.56
C LYS A 41 2.25 -1.13 -1.58
N PHE A 42 3.40 -0.46 -1.59
CA PHE A 42 3.57 0.86 -1.00
C PHE A 42 3.52 1.89 -2.11
N ASP A 43 2.49 2.73 -2.10
CA ASP A 43 2.30 3.77 -3.12
C ASP A 43 2.12 5.13 -2.43
N CYS A 44 3.24 5.64 -1.93
CA CYS A 44 3.27 6.82 -1.08
C CYS A 44 3.44 8.10 -1.91
N SER A 45 3.04 9.24 -1.35
CA SER A 45 3.18 10.55 -1.99
C SER A 45 4.65 10.90 -2.20
N LYS A 46 4.97 11.50 -3.37
CA LYS A 46 6.32 12.03 -3.65
C LYS A 46 6.71 13.16 -2.69
N THR A 47 5.75 14.00 -2.31
CA THR A 47 5.98 15.16 -1.44
C THR A 47 5.94 14.77 0.04
N TYR A 48 5.20 13.71 0.38
CA TYR A 48 5.06 13.20 1.74
C TYR A 48 5.29 11.68 1.73
N PRO A 49 6.57 11.24 1.61
CA PRO A 49 6.89 9.83 1.55
C PRO A 49 6.47 9.13 2.84
N CYS A 50 6.21 7.82 2.75
CA CYS A 50 6.05 6.99 3.93
C CYS A 50 7.41 6.82 4.61
N GLU A 51 7.50 7.02 5.92
CA GLU A 51 8.78 6.95 6.63
C GLU A 51 8.71 6.05 7.86
N GLY A 52 9.81 5.42 8.26
CA GLY A 52 9.82 4.60 9.46
C GLY A 52 9.04 3.29 9.32
N ILE A 53 8.93 2.76 8.09
CA ILE A 53 8.19 1.51 7.86
C ILE A 53 9.09 0.32 8.22
N LEU A 54 8.65 -0.51 9.17
CA LEU A 54 9.35 -1.72 9.59
C LEU A 54 8.60 -2.94 9.08
N MET A 55 9.34 -3.88 8.47
CA MET A 55 8.77 -5.14 8.00
C MET A 55 9.56 -6.32 8.55
N LYS A 56 8.89 -7.27 9.19
CA LYS A 56 9.54 -8.43 9.82
C LYS A 56 8.67 -9.68 9.77
N ASP A 57 9.25 -10.80 9.34
CA ASP A 57 8.55 -12.09 9.27
C ASP A 57 7.28 -12.01 8.39
N VAL A 58 7.41 -11.41 7.21
CA VAL A 58 6.33 -11.27 6.21
C VAL A 58 6.61 -12.23 5.06
N ASN A 59 5.75 -13.22 4.84
CA ASN A 59 5.87 -14.15 3.70
C ASN A 59 4.53 -14.27 2.96
N LEU A 60 4.44 -13.67 1.78
CA LEU A 60 3.28 -13.71 0.92
C LEU A 60 3.64 -14.38 -0.41
N GLU A 61 2.91 -15.42 -0.77
CA GLU A 61 3.16 -16.20 -1.98
C GLU A 61 2.02 -16.01 -2.99
N ARG A 62 2.34 -16.10 -4.28
CA ARG A 62 1.33 -16.05 -5.35
C ARG A 62 0.51 -17.33 -5.28
N GLU A 63 -0.81 -17.21 -5.28
CA GLU A 63 -1.67 -18.36 -5.52
C GLU A 63 -1.55 -18.80 -6.99
N GLY A 64 -1.28 -20.10 -7.21
CA GLY A 64 -1.11 -20.67 -8.54
C GLY A 64 0.30 -20.49 -9.10
N ALA A 65 0.40 -20.35 -10.42
CA ALA A 65 1.69 -20.21 -11.10
C ALA A 65 2.20 -18.76 -11.06
N GLY A 66 3.52 -18.61 -10.92
CA GLY A 66 4.21 -17.32 -10.96
C GLY A 66 4.79 -16.91 -9.60
N THR A 67 5.38 -15.72 -9.56
CA THR A 67 6.06 -15.18 -8.39
C THR A 67 5.30 -13.97 -7.86
N ALA A 68 5.14 -13.86 -6.54
CA ALA A 68 4.63 -12.66 -5.91
C ALA A 68 5.67 -11.53 -6.00
N ILE A 69 5.24 -10.31 -6.28
CA ILE A 69 6.14 -9.14 -6.35
C ILE A 69 5.74 -8.06 -5.35
N ALA A 70 6.68 -7.20 -5.01
CA ALA A 70 6.45 -5.99 -4.23
C ALA A 70 6.65 -4.75 -5.12
N LEU A 71 5.75 -3.78 -5.00
CA LEU A 71 5.87 -2.46 -5.62
C LEU A 71 6.00 -1.41 -4.54
N CYS A 72 7.08 -0.61 -4.59
CA CYS A 72 7.44 0.28 -3.50
C CYS A 72 7.82 1.66 -4.05
N ASN A 73 6.90 2.61 -3.93
CA ASN A 73 7.03 3.99 -4.40
C ASN A 73 7.06 4.95 -3.21
N ASN A 74 8.12 5.76 -3.12
CA ASN A 74 8.28 6.83 -2.12
C ASN A 74 8.12 6.35 -0.67
N VAL A 75 8.61 5.16 -0.38
CA VAL A 75 8.64 4.58 0.97
C VAL A 75 10.07 4.50 1.47
N LYS A 76 10.27 4.85 2.74
CA LYS A 76 11.53 4.70 3.45
C LYS A 76 11.36 3.64 4.52
N LEU A 77 11.92 2.46 4.25
CA LEU A 77 11.98 1.37 5.20
C LEU A 77 13.01 1.69 6.28
N ALA A 78 12.65 1.47 7.54
CA ALA A 78 13.55 1.62 8.68
C ALA A 78 14.31 0.31 8.98
N GLU A 79 13.64 -0.83 8.86
CA GLU A 79 14.22 -2.15 9.07
C GLU A 79 13.45 -3.18 8.25
N MET A 80 14.19 -4.11 7.64
CA MET A 80 13.64 -5.26 6.92
C MET A 80 14.25 -6.54 7.50
N GLY A 81 13.40 -7.41 8.04
CA GLY A 81 13.74 -8.77 8.47
C GLY A 81 13.49 -9.79 7.34
N ALA A 82 13.08 -11.00 7.70
CA ALA A 82 12.65 -12.01 6.72
C ALA A 82 11.36 -11.56 6.01
N VAL A 83 11.48 -11.06 4.79
CA VAL A 83 10.38 -10.52 3.98
C VAL A 83 10.43 -11.07 2.56
N SER A 84 9.33 -11.66 2.11
CA SER A 84 9.14 -12.14 0.74
C SER A 84 7.69 -11.89 0.30
N PRO A 85 7.43 -11.25 -0.87
CA PRO A 85 8.41 -10.56 -1.70
C PRO A 85 8.95 -9.29 -1.02
N ASN A 86 10.18 -8.88 -1.34
CA ASN A 86 10.80 -7.68 -0.79
C ASN A 86 10.70 -6.47 -1.72
N CYS A 87 10.71 -5.26 -1.15
CA CYS A 87 10.90 -4.04 -1.92
C CYS A 87 12.34 -3.99 -2.46
N PRO A 88 12.54 -3.70 -3.76
CA PRO A 88 13.86 -3.42 -4.31
C PRO A 88 14.47 -2.11 -3.77
#